data_AF-A0A967CPL3-F1
#
_entry.id   AF-A0A967CPL3-F1
#
_cell.length_a   1.000
_cell.length_b   1.000
_cell.length_c   1.000
_cell.angle_alpha   90.00
_cell.angle_beta   90.00
_cell.angle_gamma   90.00
#
_symmetry.space_group_name_H-M   'P 1'
#
loop_
_entity.id
_entity.type
_entity.pdbx_description
1 polymer ?
#
loop_
_entity_poly.entity_id
_entity_poly.type
_entity_poly.pdbx_seq_one_letter_code
_entity_poly.pdbx_strand_id
1 'polypeptide(L)'
;KLLLVLSDGSPMDSATSLANDAQYLDHHLRDMVHAVEAGAHGAAITVFGVGVGLDLSPYYRRSLVLDLAGSTASDTLRELRGLLASRARR
;
A
#
# COMPACT_ATOMS: atom_id res chain seq x y z
N LYS A 1 13.61 2.52 -7.80
CA LYS A 1 13.58 1.90 -6.44
C LYS A 1 12.19 1.31 -6.20
N LEU A 2 12.06 0.34 -5.28
CA LEU A 2 10.79 -0.29 -4.91
C LEU A 2 10.53 -0.06 -3.41
N LEU A 3 9.30 0.27 -3.05
CA LEU A 3 8.81 0.22 -1.68
C LEU A 3 7.61 -0.72 -1.60
N LEU A 4 7.69 -1.70 -0.71
CA LEU A 4 6.59 -2.62 -0.39
C LEU A 4 6.07 -2.27 1.00
N VAL A 5 4.78 -1.97 1.10
CA VAL A 5 4.10 -1.69 2.37
C VAL A 5 3.21 -2.88 2.69
N LEU A 6 3.46 -3.56 3.81
CA LEU A 6 2.58 -4.59 4.35
C LEU A 6 1.80 -3.98 5.51
N SER A 7 0.47 -4.03 5.46
CA SER A 7 -0.41 -3.47 6.49
C SER A 7 -1.64 -4.34 6.72
N ASP A 8 -2.08 -4.44 7.96
CA ASP A 8 -3.35 -5.03 8.41
C ASP A 8 -4.36 -3.96 8.87
N GLY A 9 -4.09 -2.67 8.62
CA GLY A 9 -5.00 -1.57 8.94
C GLY A 9 -4.96 -0.38 7.97
N SER A 10 -5.86 0.57 8.23
CA SER A 10 -5.94 1.90 7.60
C SER A 10 -5.17 2.95 8.44
N PRO A 11 -4.78 4.11 7.86
CA PRO A 11 -4.09 5.15 8.62
C PRO A 11 -4.99 5.70 9.74
N MET A 12 -4.50 5.70 10.98
CA MET A 12 -5.31 6.08 12.14
C MET A 12 -4.46 6.77 13.21
N ASP A 13 -4.95 7.91 13.70
CA ASP A 13 -4.43 8.64 14.86
C ASP A 13 -5.55 9.47 15.50
N SER A 14 -5.78 9.29 16.80
CA SER A 14 -6.93 9.89 17.50
C SER A 14 -6.82 11.41 17.61
N ALA A 15 -5.62 11.95 17.89
CA ALA A 15 -5.43 13.39 18.00
C ALA A 15 -5.66 14.07 16.66
N THR A 16 -5.13 13.49 15.58
CA THR A 16 -5.34 13.97 14.21
C THR A 16 -6.82 13.90 13.82
N SER A 17 -7.51 12.81 14.15
CA SER A 17 -8.94 12.64 13.84
C SER A 17 -9.85 13.61 14.61
N LEU A 18 -9.45 14.02 15.81
CA LEU A 18 -10.18 15.02 16.60
C LEU A 18 -9.97 16.45 16.09
N ALA A 19 -8.80 16.74 15.53
CA ALA A 19 -8.41 18.07 15.12
C ALA A 19 -8.70 18.40 13.64
N ASN A 20 -9.02 17.38 12.82
CA ASN A 20 -9.17 17.52 11.37
C ASN A 20 -10.46 16.85 10.88
N ASP A 21 -10.75 16.96 9.58
CA ASP A 21 -11.85 16.22 8.97
C ASP A 21 -11.59 14.70 8.97
N ALA A 22 -12.68 13.94 8.86
CA ALA A 22 -12.65 12.47 8.95
C ALA A 22 -11.82 11.79 7.85
N GLN A 23 -11.49 12.49 6.77
CA GLN A 23 -10.75 11.93 5.62
C GLN A 23 -9.30 12.43 5.57
N TYR A 24 -8.86 13.21 6.56
CA TYR A 24 -7.54 13.84 6.56
C TYR A 24 -6.42 12.82 6.37
N LEU A 25 -6.45 11.72 7.13
CA LEU A 25 -5.41 10.69 7.09
C LEU A 25 -5.44 9.88 5.77
N ASP A 26 -6.63 9.61 5.23
CA ASP A 26 -6.79 8.98 3.92
C ASP A 26 -6.17 9.85 2.81
N HIS A 27 -6.53 11.13 2.78
CA HIS A 27 -6.03 12.09 1.80
C HIS A 27 -4.53 12.27 1.93
N HIS A 28 -4.05 12.47 3.16
CA HIS A 28 -2.62 12.62 3.42
C HIS A 28 -1.82 11.39 2.95
N LEU A 29 -2.29 10.17 3.21
CA LEU A 29 -1.60 8.97 2.75
C LEU A 29 -1.60 8.88 1.21
N ARG A 30 -2.73 9.15 0.55
CA ARG A 30 -2.80 9.18 -0.92
C ARG A 30 -1.80 10.18 -1.50
N ASP A 31 -1.80 11.40 -0.99
CA ASP A 31 -0.93 12.48 -1.46
C ASP A 31 0.55 12.12 -1.26
N MET A 32 0.90 11.55 -0.11
CA MET A 32 2.26 11.10 0.16
C MET A 32 2.71 9.96 -0.75
N VAL A 33 1.84 8.97 -1.01
CA VAL A 33 2.15 7.91 -1.98
C VAL A 33 2.38 8.51 -3.36
N HIS A 34 1.51 9.42 -3.82
CA HIS A 34 1.67 10.12 -5.10
C HIS A 34 2.97 10.93 -5.17
N ALA A 35 3.31 11.68 -4.12
CA ALA A 35 4.54 12.47 -4.05
C ALA A 35 5.79 11.60 -4.14
N VAL A 36 5.81 10.46 -3.44
CA VAL A 36 6.92 9.49 -3.48
C VAL A 36 7.05 8.84 -4.86
N GLU A 37 5.93 8.47 -5.48
CA GLU A 37 5.95 7.93 -6.86
C GLU A 37 6.39 8.97 -7.89
N ALA A 38 6.12 10.26 -7.65
CA ALA A 38 6.55 11.37 -8.49
C ALA A 38 8.01 11.81 -8.25
N GLY A 39 8.69 11.27 -7.24
CA GLY A 39 10.08 11.63 -6.93
C GLY A 39 10.23 12.95 -6.14
N ALA A 40 9.19 13.40 -5.43
CA ALA A 40 9.26 14.61 -4.61
C ALA A 40 10.35 14.58 -3.53
N HIS A 41 10.82 13.38 -3.17
CA HIS A 41 11.84 13.17 -2.13
C HIS A 41 13.11 12.49 -2.70
N GLY A 42 13.40 12.72 -3.98
CA GLY A 42 14.57 12.21 -4.68
C GLY A 42 14.20 11.32 -5.87
N ALA A 43 14.84 10.16 -6.00
CA ALA A 43 14.51 9.26 -7.10
C ALA A 43 13.11 8.67 -6.94
N ALA A 44 12.30 8.71 -8.02
CA ALA A 44 10.96 8.12 -8.05
C ALA A 44 10.96 6.65 -7.55
N ILE A 45 10.04 6.35 -6.64
CA ILE A 45 9.90 5.04 -6.01
C ILE A 45 8.56 4.45 -6.41
N THR A 46 8.58 3.23 -6.91
CA THR A 46 7.35 2.49 -7.18
C THR A 46 6.84 1.89 -5.87
N VAL A 47 5.63 2.27 -5.47
CA VAL A 47 5.04 1.81 -4.20
C VAL A 47 4.01 0.71 -4.47
N PHE A 48 4.04 -0.33 -3.64
CA PHE A 48 3.10 -1.43 -3.64
C PHE A 48 2.50 -1.60 -2.24
N GLY A 49 1.18 -1.67 -2.16
CA GLY A 49 0.46 -1.99 -0.93
C GLY A 49 0.11 -3.47 -0.87
N VAL A 50 0.34 -4.11 0.27
CA VAL A 50 -0.05 -5.49 0.53
C VAL A 50 -0.90 -5.49 1.80
N GLY A 51 -2.21 -5.65 1.61
CA GLY A 51 -3.17 -5.66 2.70
C GLY A 51 -3.35 -7.06 3.25
N VAL A 52 -3.14 -7.27 4.54
CA VAL A 52 -3.41 -8.55 5.21
C VAL A 52 -4.87 -8.57 5.63
N GLY A 53 -5.71 -9.28 4.86
CA GLY A 53 -7.14 -9.36 5.11
C GLY A 53 -7.92 -8.07 4.86
N LEU A 54 -7.33 -7.06 4.20
CA LEU A 54 -7.99 -5.80 3.89
C LEU A 54 -7.60 -5.24 2.52
N ASP A 55 -8.48 -4.42 1.95
CA ASP A 55 -8.24 -3.75 0.68
C ASP A 55 -7.51 -2.42 0.86
N LEU A 56 -6.31 -2.34 0.29
CA LEU A 56 -5.44 -1.16 0.28
C LEU A 56 -5.48 -0.38 -1.04
N SER A 57 -6.31 -0.79 -2.01
CA SER A 57 -6.45 -0.07 -3.30
C SER A 57 -6.84 1.41 -3.18
N PRO A 58 -7.51 1.88 -2.10
CA PRO A 58 -7.77 3.32 -1.95
C PRO A 58 -6.51 4.17 -1.77
N TYR A 59 -5.38 3.59 -1.34
CA TYR A 59 -4.14 4.33 -1.06
C TYR A 59 -3.01 3.98 -2.03
N TYR A 60 -2.97 2.74 -2.53
CA TYR A 60 -1.89 2.26 -3.38
C TYR A 60 -2.45 1.81 -4.73
N ARG A 61 -1.99 2.46 -5.79
CA ARG A 61 -2.37 2.10 -7.17
C ARG A 61 -2.06 0.64 -7.52
N ARG A 62 -1.00 0.08 -6.91
CA ARG A 62 -0.65 -1.32 -7.02
C ARG A 62 -0.85 -1.95 -5.66
N SER A 63 -1.97 -2.63 -5.47
CA SER A 63 -2.30 -3.32 -4.23
C SER A 63 -2.54 -4.81 -4.44
N LEU A 64 -2.30 -5.59 -3.39
CA LEU A 64 -2.65 -7.00 -3.29
C LEU A 64 -3.29 -7.23 -1.92
N VAL A 65 -4.38 -7.99 -1.87
CA VAL A 65 -4.96 -8.47 -0.61
C VAL A 65 -4.48 -9.89 -0.38
N LEU A 66 -3.83 -10.14 0.75
CA LEU A 66 -3.41 -11.46 1.20
C LEU A 66 -4.38 -11.98 2.25
N ASP A 67 -4.94 -13.16 2.01
CA ASP A 67 -5.66 -13.93 3.01
C ASP A 67 -4.70 -14.90 3.70
N LEU A 68 -4.27 -14.59 4.93
CA LEU A 68 -3.38 -15.46 5.71
C LEU A 68 -4.13 -16.59 6.46
N ALA A 69 -5.45 -16.51 6.59
CA ALA A 69 -6.22 -17.51 7.33
C ALA A 69 -6.40 -18.80 6.50
N GLY A 70 -6.47 -18.69 5.18
CA GLY A 70 -6.68 -19.81 4.27
C GLY A 70 -5.50 -20.21 3.39
N SER A 71 -4.41 -19.43 3.33
CA SER A 71 -3.32 -19.66 2.38
C SER A 71 -2.09 -20.35 2.99
N THR A 72 -1.40 -21.15 2.18
CA THR A 72 -0.07 -21.65 2.53
C THR A 72 1.00 -20.60 2.24
N ALA A 73 2.15 -20.69 2.91
CA ALA A 73 3.29 -19.81 2.63
C ALA A 73 3.72 -19.81 1.15
N SER A 74 3.56 -20.96 0.47
CA SER A 74 3.87 -21.07 -0.96
C SER A 74 2.87 -20.31 -1.84
N ASP A 75 1.61 -20.23 -1.42
CA ASP A 75 0.58 -19.48 -2.13
C ASP A 75 0.79 -17.98 -1.96
N THR A 76 1.01 -17.53 -0.72
CA THR A 76 1.37 -16.13 -0.42
C THR A 76 2.58 -15.67 -1.24
N LEU A 77 3.63 -16.49 -1.31
CA LEU A 77 4.83 -16.18 -2.08
C LEU A 77 4.54 -16.08 -3.58
N ARG A 78 3.65 -16.93 -4.10
CA ARG A 78 3.26 -16.93 -5.52
C ARG A 78 2.53 -15.64 -5.89
N GLU A 79 1.64 -15.16 -5.03
CA GLU A 79 0.90 -13.92 -5.22
C GLU A 79 1.83 -12.70 -5.17
N LEU A 80 2.71 -12.63 -4.17
CA LEU A 80 3.73 -11.58 -4.08
C LEU A 80 4.64 -11.56 -5.32
N ARG A 81 5.04 -12.74 -5.82
CA ARG A 81 5.81 -12.85 -7.06
C ARG A 81 5.00 -12.33 -8.26
N GLY A 82 3.71 -12.63 -8.34
CA GLY A 82 2.83 -12.12 -9.39
C GLY A 82 2.74 -10.59 -9.38
N LEU A 83 2.60 -10.00 -8.19
CA LEU A 83 2.59 -8.56 -7.98
C LEU A 83 3.90 -7.91 -8.46
N LEU A 84 5.05 -8.44 -8.05
CA LEU A 84 6.36 -7.93 -8.45
C LEU A 84 6.62 -8.13 -9.96
N ALA A 85 6.20 -9.25 -10.53
CA ALA A 85 6.36 -9.54 -11.95
C ALA A 85 5.48 -8.66 -12.85
N SER A 86 4.34 -8.15 -12.35
CA SER A 86 3.49 -7.20 -13.08
C SER A 86 4.24 -5.91 -13.47
N ARG A 87 5.29 -5.55 -12.73
CA ARG A 87 6.19 -4.44 -13.03
C ARG A 87 7.09 -4.70 -14.24
N ALA A 88 7.54 -5.94 -14.44
CA ALA A 88 8.52 -6.27 -15.49
C ALA A 88 7.92 -6.24 -16.91
N ARG A 89 6.59 -6.14 -17.04
CA ARG A 89 5.86 -6.17 -18.32
C ARG A 89 5.52 -4.77 -18.87
N ARG A 90 6.04 -3.70 -18.27
CA ARG A 90 5.90 -2.31 -18.74
C ARG A 90 7.28 -1.69 -18.92
#